data_AF-A0AB35IL59-F1
#
_entry.id   AF-A0AB35IL59-F1
#
_cell.length_a   1.000
_cell.length_b   1.000
_cell.length_c   1.000
_cell.angle_alpha   90.00
_cell.angle_beta   90.00
_cell.angle_gamma   90.00
#
_symmetry.space_group_name_H-M   'P 1'
#
loop_
_entity.id
_entity.type
_entity.pdbx_description
1 polymer ?
#
loop_
_entity_poly.entity_id
_entity_poly.type
_entity_poly.pdbx_seq_one_letter_code
_entity_poly.pdbx_strand_id
1 'polypeptide(L)' 'MSEVYITVNAVDFKTKKPINSNRIWQLKKCYTLFAVITDGYTEHIIETKYIKSKPRSN' A
#
# COMPACT_ATOMS: atom_id res chain seq x y z
N MET A 1 -22.47 -14.35 7.59
CA MET A 1 -21.40 -13.35 7.81
C MET A 1 -20.76 -13.10 6.46
N SER A 2 -20.61 -11.85 6.03
CA SER A 2 -19.87 -11.53 4.80
C SER A 2 -18.40 -11.34 5.14
N GLU A 3 -17.49 -11.97 4.39
CA GLU A 3 -16.06 -11.80 4.59
C GLU A 3 -15.63 -10.45 4.02
N VAL A 4 -14.87 -9.68 4.81
CA VAL A 4 -14.29 -8.41 4.38
C VAL A 4 -12.81 -8.62 4.17
N TYR A 5 -12.33 -8.38 2.95
CA TYR A 5 -10.92 -8.46 2.59
C TYR A 5 -10.31 -7.06 2.59
N ILE A 6 -9.11 -6.94 3.18
CA ILE A 6 -8.34 -5.70 3.19
C ILE A 6 -7.02 -5.97 2.48
N THR A 7 -6.79 -5.29 1.36
CA THR A 7 -5.54 -5.34 0.62
C THR A 7 -4.81 -4.01 0.71
N VAL A 8 -3.51 -4.04 1.01
CA VAL A 8 -2.68 -2.83 1.03
C VAL A 8 -1.79 -2.80 -0.21
N ASN A 9 -1.98 -1.78 -1.04
CA ASN A 9 -1.22 -1.51 -2.24
C ASN A 9 -0.27 -0.33 -2.03
N ALA A 10 0.87 -0.33 -2.71
CA ALA A 10 1.82 0.77 -2.69
C ALA A 10 2.17 1.22 -4.10
N VAL A 11 2.31 2.52 -4.27
CA VAL A 11 2.68 3.12 -5.55
C VAL A 11 3.91 4.01 -5.35
N ASP A 12 4.90 3.86 -6.23
CA ASP A 12 6.09 4.71 -6.24
C ASP A 12 5.69 6.16 -6.51
N PHE A 13 6.07 7.07 -5.62
CA PHE A 13 5.62 8.46 -5.69
C PHE A 13 6.04 9.14 -7.00
N LYS A 14 7.24 8.82 -7.51
CA LYS A 14 7.87 9.48 -8.67
C LYS A 14 7.39 8.89 -9.99
N THR A 15 7.32 7.56 -10.06
CA THR A 15 7.01 6.84 -11.31
C THR A 15 5.53 6.50 -11.45
N LYS A 16 4.73 6.65 -10.37
CA LYS A 16 3.31 6.29 -10.29
C LYS A 16 3.03 4.82 -10.64
N LYS A 17 4.05 3.96 -10.57
CA LYS A 17 3.95 2.53 -10.83
C LYS A 17 3.71 1.75 -9.53
N PRO A 18 2.94 0.64 -9.57
CA PRO A 18 2.78 -0.24 -8.43
C PRO A 18 4.12 -0.79 -7.92
N ILE A 19 4.25 -0.89 -6.61
CA ILE A 19 5.38 -1.49 -5.92
C ILE A 19 4.88 -2.76 -5.21
N ASN A 20 5.64 -3.84 -5.32
CA ASN A 20 5.40 -5.03 -4.53
C ASN A 20 5.54 -4.73 -3.03
N SER A 21 4.44 -4.87 -2.29
CA SER A 21 4.35 -4.51 -0.88
C SER A 21 5.30 -5.29 0.03
N ASN A 22 5.65 -6.51 -0.36
CA ASN A 22 6.58 -7.39 0.36
C ASN A 22 8.04 -6.93 0.33
N ARG A 23 8.36 -5.82 -0.35
CA ARG A 23 9.74 -5.28 -0.38
C ARG A 23 9.79 -3.79 -0.07
N ILE A 24 8.68 -3.17 0.32
CA ILE A 24 8.61 -1.72 0.57
C ILE A 24 9.65 -1.26 1.60
N TRP A 25 9.87 -2.05 2.65
CA TRP A 25 10.85 -1.73 3.70
C TRP A 25 12.31 -1.75 3.20
N GLN A 26 12.60 -2.46 2.11
CA GLN A 26 13.94 -2.53 1.50
C GLN A 26 14.18 -1.36 0.55
N LEU A 27 13.11 -0.77 0.01
CA LEU A 27 13.21 0.31 -0.95
C LEU A 27 13.46 1.61 -0.19
N LYS A 28 14.58 2.28 -0.40
CA LYS A 28 14.84 3.66 0.12
C LYS A 28 14.10 4.72 -0.72
N LYS A 29 12.81 4.50 -0.97
CA LYS A 29 11.98 5.32 -1.85
C LYS A 29 10.75 5.82 -1.11
N CYS A 30 10.12 6.83 -1.70
CA CYS A 30 8.89 7.39 -1.20
C CYS A 30 7.69 6.83 -1.95
N TYR A 31 6.61 6.52 -1.25
CA TYR A 31 5.44 5.86 -1.81
C TYR A 31 4.16 6.36 -1.16
N THR A 32 3.06 6.19 -1.89
CA THR A 32 1.70 6.34 -1.36
C THR A 32 1.14 4.94 -1.12
N LEU A 33 0.56 4.74 0.07
CA LEU A 33 -0.14 3.49 0.40
C LEU A 33 -1.65 3.68 0.23
N PHE A 34 -2.31 2.66 -0.31
CA PHE A 34 -3.75 2.61 -0.47
C PHE A 34 -4.25 1.32 0.17
N ALA A 35 -5.22 1.43 1.07
CA ALA A 35 -5.97 0.28 1.55
C ALA A 35 -7.22 0.13 0.70
N VAL A 36 -7.43 -1.06 0.14
CA VAL A 36 -8.65 -1.44 -0.55
C VAL A 36 -9.41 -2.39 0.38
N ILE A 37 -10.59 -1.97 0.80
CA ILE A 37 -11.51 -2.77 1.62
C ILE A 37 -12.62 -3.26 0.70
N THR A 38 -12.83 -4.56 0.63
CA THR A 38 -13.88 -5.14 -0.22
C THR A 38 -14.65 -6.25 0.50
N ASP A 39 -15.93 -6.34 0.21
CA ASP A 39 -16.82 -7.42 0.66
C ASP A 39 -17.12 -8.44 -0.46
N GLY A 40 -16.39 -8.37 -1.59
CA GLY A 40 -16.61 -9.20 -2.77
C GLY A 40 -17.58 -8.61 -3.81
N TYR A 41 -18.24 -7.50 -3.51
CA TYR A 41 -19.17 -6.81 -4.44
C TYR A 41 -18.83 -5.33 -4.61
N THR A 42 -18.37 -4.70 -3.53
CA THR A 42 -18.01 -3.28 -3.51
C THR A 42 -16.56 -3.12 -3.06
N GLU A 43 -15.88 -2.11 -3.61
CA GLU A 43 -14.54 -1.74 -3.21
C GLU A 43 -14.55 -0.32 -2.65
N HIS A 44 -13.94 -0.15 -1.48
CA HIS A 44 -13.69 1.15 -0.87
C HIS A 44 -12.18 1.37 -0.80
N ILE A 45 -11.71 2.44 -1.44
CA ILE A 45 -10.29 2.80 -1.46
C ILE A 45 -10.07 3.91 -0.44
N ILE A 46 -9.20 3.63 0.54
CA ILE A 46 -8.72 4.61 1.51
C ILE A 46 -7.28 4.94 1.15
N GLU A 47 -7.07 6.13 0.61
CA GLU A 47 -5.73 6.67 0.41
C GLU A 47 -5.14 7.07 1.77
N THR A 48 -3.94 6.59 2.04
CA THR A 48 -3.18 6.99 3.23
C THR A 48 -2.00 7.87 2.83
N LYS A 49 -1.58 8.72 3.76
CA LYS A 49 -0.56 9.74 3.51
C LYS A 49 0.76 9.14 3.03
N TYR A 50 1.52 9.98 2.33
CA TYR A 50 2.89 9.75 1.90
C TYR A 50 3.78 9.19 3.02
N ILE A 51 4.44 8.06 2.76
CA ILE A 51 5.38 7.43 3.68
C ILE A 51 6.73 7.31 3.00
N LYS A 52 7.78 7.77 3.70
CA LYS A 52 9.16 7.50 3.35
C LYS A 52 9.64 6.34 4.21
N SER A 53 9.95 5.21 3.60
CA SER A 53 10.54 4.08 4.33
C SER A 53 11.87 4.51 4.95
N LYS A 54 12.04 4.17 6.24
CA LYS A 54 13.35 4.11 6.87
C LYS A 54 13.80 2.64 6.81
N PRO A 55 15.05 2.33 6.42
CA PRO A 55 15.56 0.98 6.54
C PRO A 55 15.44 0.56 8.02
N ARG A 56 14.95 -0.66 8.28
CA ARG A 56 15.06 -1.23 9.63
C ARG A 56 16.56 -1.29 9.96
N SER A 57 16.99 -0.58 11.00
CA SER A 57 18.26 -0.89 11.64
C SER A 57 18.17 -2.34 12.10
N ASN A 58 19.16 -3.14 11.72
CA ASN A 58 19.29 -4.49 12.24
C ASN A 58 19.41 -4.45 13.76
#